data_AF-A0A2D9VDI8-F1
#
_entry.id   AF-A0A2D9VDI8-F1
#
_cell.length_a   1.000
_cell.length_b   1.000
_cell.length_c   1.000
_cell.angle_alpha   90.00
_cell.angle_beta   90.00
_cell.angle_gamma   90.00
#
_symmetry.space_group_name_H-M   'P 1'
#
loop_
_entity.id
_entity.type
_entity.pdbx_description
1 polymer ?
#
loop_
_entity_poly.entity_id
_entity_poly.type
_entity_poly.pdbx_seq_one_letter_code
_entity_poly.pdbx_strand_id
1 'polypeptide(L)' 'MLKNFLILLSAFSMTFAIYNVGQTVSITHQQQILDVCHGHEPNGETDGEMSLYDYNGDYNGGTHYVFHIDLAASW' A
#
# COMPACT_ATOMS: atom_id res chain seq x y z
N MET A 1 2.74 -33.28 15.44
CA MET A 1 3.82 -32.39 14.96
C MET A 1 3.31 -31.36 13.94
N LEU A 2 2.58 -31.75 12.90
CA LEU A 2 2.01 -30.83 11.89
C LEU A 2 1.14 -29.69 12.49
N LYS A 3 0.27 -29.99 13.47
CA LYS A 3 -0.55 -28.97 14.16
C LYS A 3 0.29 -27.87 14.82
N ASN A 4 1.36 -28.25 15.53
CA ASN A 4 2.24 -27.29 16.19
C ASN A 4 3.01 -26.45 15.16
N PHE A 5 3.38 -27.06 14.03
CA PHE A 5 4.01 -26.37 12.91
C PHE A 5 3.08 -25.33 12.27
N LEU A 6 1.80 -25.68 12.05
CA LEU A 6 0.80 -24.74 11.51
C LEU A 6 0.53 -23.56 12.46
N ILE A 7 0.48 -23.81 13.77
CA ILE A 7 0.35 -22.75 14.79
C ILE A 7 1.57 -21.81 14.72
N LEU A 8 2.79 -22.36 14.65
CA LEU A 8 4.00 -21.56 14.52
C LEU A 8 3.99 -20.71 13.23
N LEU A 9 3.55 -21.29 12.12
CA LEU A 9 3.46 -20.59 10.83
C LEU A 9 2.46 -19.42 10.89
N SER A 10 1.29 -19.64 11.50
CA SER A 10 0.30 -18.57 11.71
C SER A 10 0.77 -17.48 12.68
N ALA A 11 1.59 -17.82 13.67
CA ALA A 11 2.17 -16.83 14.57
C ALA A 11 3.24 -16.00 13.85
N PHE A 12 4.04 -16.64 13.00
CA PHE A 12 5.08 -15.98 12.22
C PHE A 12 4.50 -14.99 11.19
N SER A 13 3.33 -15.27 10.62
CA SER A 13 2.69 -14.36 9.64
C SER A 13 2.32 -12.99 10.23
N MET A 14 2.15 -12.88 11.54
CA MET A 14 1.87 -11.60 12.20
C MET A 14 3.10 -10.69 12.29
N THR A 15 4.31 -11.21 12.02
CA THR A 15 5.56 -10.42 12.09
C THR A 15 5.84 -9.59 10.83
N PHE A 16 5.06 -9.77 9.76
CA PHE A 16 5.27 -9.08 8.48
C PHE A 16 4.71 -7.65 8.42
N ALA A 17 4.11 -7.14 9.50
CA ALA A 17 3.65 -5.76 9.55
C ALA A 17 4.85 -4.80 9.63
N ILE A 18 5.17 -4.17 8.50
CA ILE A 18 6.26 -3.18 8.39
C ILE A 18 5.86 -1.85 9.06
N TYR A 19 4.56 -1.55 9.09
CA TYR A 19 4.00 -0.29 9.59
C TYR A 19 2.91 -0.52 10.64
N ASN A 20 2.77 0.43 11.57
CA ASN A 20 1.76 0.51 12.62
C ASN A 20 0.99 1.84 12.57
N VAL A 21 -0.12 1.91 13.30
CA VAL A 21 -0.96 3.11 13.42
C VAL A 21 -0.11 4.31 13.86
N GLY A 22 -0.22 5.41 13.10
CA GLY A 22 0.50 6.67 13.36
C GLY A 22 1.89 6.75 12.71
N GLN A 23 2.36 5.70 12.02
CA GLN A 23 3.61 5.76 11.26
C GLN A 23 3.37 6.25 9.82
N THR A 24 4.34 7.00 9.30
CA THR A 24 4.37 7.43 7.89
C THR A 24 5.08 6.39 7.03
N VAL A 25 4.49 6.04 5.89
CA VAL A 25 5.11 5.16 4.89
C VAL A 25 6.39 5.81 4.36
N SER A 26 7.47 5.04 4.17
CA SER A 26 8.75 5.58 3.71
C SER A 26 8.66 5.99 2.24
N ILE A 27 9.49 6.92 1.79
CA ILE A 27 9.54 7.33 0.38
C ILE A 27 9.81 6.14 -0.54
N THR A 28 10.71 5.25 -0.16
CA THR A 28 11.00 4.03 -0.92
C THR A 28 9.77 3.15 -1.12
N HIS A 29 8.91 3.00 -0.10
CA HIS A 29 7.67 2.23 -0.25
C HIS A 29 6.56 3.02 -0.94
N GLN A 30 6.54 4.35 -0.81
CA GLN A 30 5.58 5.18 -1.55
C GLN A 30 5.81 5.14 -3.07
N GLN A 31 7.08 5.04 -3.50
CA GLN A 31 7.49 4.98 -4.90
C GLN A 31 7.31 3.59 -5.53
N GLN A 32 6.74 2.62 -4.81
CA GLN A 32 6.41 1.32 -5.38
C GLN A 32 5.24 1.47 -6.36
N ILE A 33 5.43 0.93 -7.57
CA ILE A 33 4.39 0.87 -8.59
C ILE A 33 3.44 -0.28 -8.27
N LEU A 34 2.15 0.03 -8.23
CA LEU A 34 1.05 -0.90 -8.04
C LEU A 34 0.24 -0.96 -9.34
N ASP A 35 0.00 -2.17 -9.84
CA ASP A 35 -0.87 -2.38 -11.00
C ASP A 35 -2.34 -2.19 -10.59
N VAL A 36 -3.06 -1.36 -11.32
CA VAL A 36 -4.48 -1.07 -11.12
C VAL A 36 -5.24 -1.37 -12.40
N CYS A 37 -6.24 -2.24 -12.33
CA CYS A 37 -6.98 -2.61 -13.55
C CYS A 37 -7.84 -1.45 -14.10
N HIS A 38 -8.31 -0.57 -13.21
CA HIS A 38 -9.15 0.59 -13.53
C HIS A 38 -8.91 1.69 -12.49
N GLY A 39 -8.05 2.66 -12.82
CA GLY A 39 -7.76 3.81 -11.97
C GLY A 39 -7.88 5.13 -12.73
N HIS A 40 -8.28 6.19 -12.02
CA HIS A 40 -8.06 7.56 -12.50
C HIS A 40 -6.84 8.11 -11.77
N GLU A 41 -5.71 8.15 -12.47
CA GLU A 41 -4.44 8.68 -11.98
C GLU A 41 -4.46 10.22 -11.97
N PRO A 42 -4.07 10.89 -10.87
CA PRO A 42 -4.03 12.35 -10.79
C PRO A 42 -2.98 12.97 -11.73
N ASN A 43 -1.99 12.18 -12.16
CA ASN A 43 -0.88 12.63 -12.99
C ASN A 43 -1.11 12.42 -14.50
N GLY A 44 -2.27 11.92 -14.91
CA GLY A 44 -2.61 11.72 -16.32
C GLY A 44 -1.82 10.60 -17.00
N GLU A 45 -1.17 9.74 -16.22
CA GLU A 45 -0.46 8.55 -16.68
C GLU A 45 -1.44 7.42 -17.05
N THR A 46 -0.92 6.41 -17.76
CA THR A 46 -1.68 5.25 -18.21
C THR A 46 -2.46 4.61 -17.07
N ASP A 47 -3.72 4.30 -17.35
CA ASP A 47 -4.83 3.83 -16.50
C ASP A 47 -4.55 2.55 -15.67
N GLY A 48 -3.31 2.05 -15.73
CA GLY A 48 -2.84 0.75 -15.28
C GLY A 48 -1.88 0.77 -14.09
N GLU A 49 -1.30 1.92 -13.72
CA GLU A 49 -0.28 1.99 -12.66
C GLU A 49 -0.64 3.07 -11.65
N MET A 50 -0.30 2.85 -10.39
CA MET A 50 -0.37 3.87 -9.33
C MET A 50 0.81 3.79 -8.37
N SER A 51 1.20 4.91 -7.77
CA SER A 51 2.09 4.94 -6.60
C SER A 51 1.50 5.78 -5.48
N LEU A 52 1.85 5.49 -4.23
CA LEU A 52 1.44 6.37 -3.11
C LEU A 52 2.20 7.71 -3.14
N TYR A 53 3.32 7.76 -3.85
CA TYR A 53 4.13 8.97 -4.02
C TYR A 53 3.38 10.06 -4.79
N ASP A 54 2.49 9.68 -5.70
CA ASP A 54 1.65 10.62 -6.49
C ASP A 54 0.74 11.47 -5.59
N TYR A 55 0.39 10.94 -4.42
CA TYR A 55 -0.46 11.61 -3.43
C TYR A 55 0.33 12.30 -2.31
N ASN A 56 1.66 12.34 -2.40
CA ASN A 56 2.50 12.98 -1.38
C ASN A 56 2.70 14.47 -1.67
N GLY A 57 1.91 15.31 -1.00
CA GLY A 57 1.97 16.77 -1.12
C GLY A 57 3.32 17.40 -0.77
N ASP A 58 4.10 16.80 0.14
CA ASP A 58 5.42 17.32 0.53
C ASP A 58 6.43 17.27 -0.64
N TYR A 59 6.25 16.32 -1.56
CA TYR A 59 7.15 16.10 -2.68
C TYR A 59 6.61 16.64 -4.00
N ASN A 60 5.28 16.65 -4.17
CA ASN A 60 4.64 17.11 -5.42
C ASN A 60 4.28 18.61 -5.37
N GLY A 61 4.66 19.33 -4.30
CA GLY A 61 4.44 20.77 -4.16
C GLY A 61 2.96 21.15 -3.99
N GLY A 62 2.14 20.21 -3.54
CA GLY A 62 0.69 20.33 -3.42
C GLY A 62 0.19 20.33 -1.98
N THR A 63 -1.10 20.59 -1.80
CA THR A 63 -1.80 20.40 -0.51
C THR A 63 -1.91 18.92 -0.15
N HIS A 64 -1.85 18.61 1.15
CA HIS A 64 -2.17 17.25 1.62
C HIS A 64 -3.63 16.93 1.36
N TYR A 65 -3.89 15.82 0.67
CA TYR A 65 -5.23 15.28 0.48
C TYR A 65 -5.42 14.09 1.42
N VAL A 66 -6.60 14.03 2.06
CA VAL A 66 -7.05 12.81 2.74
C VAL A 66 -7.76 11.96 1.69
N PHE A 67 -7.21 10.80 1.38
CA PHE A 67 -7.81 9.84 0.47
C PHE A 67 -8.05 8.51 1.17
N HIS A 68 -9.02 7.75 0.68
CA HIS A 68 -9.41 6.45 1.20
C HIS A 68 -9.04 5.38 0.18
N ILE A 69 -8.28 4.38 0.62
CA ILE A 69 -7.96 3.20 -0.19
C ILE A 69 -8.87 2.06 0.30
N ASP A 70 -9.76 1.61 -0.59
CA ASP A 70 -10.56 0.41 -0.36
C ASP A 70 -9.95 -0.75 -1.13
N LEU A 71 -9.61 -1.83 -0.42
CA LEU A 71 -9.01 -3.03 -0.99
C LEU A 71 -10.05 -4.15 -0.95
N ALA A 72 -10.73 -4.37 -2.06
CA ALA A 72 -11.66 -5.49 -2.23
C ALA A 72 -10.98 -6.63 -3.00
N ALA A 73 -11.01 -7.84 -2.44
CA ALA A 73 -10.65 -9.05 -3.16
C ALA A 73 -11.92 -9.67 -3.76
N SER A 74 -11.97 -9.81 -5.08
CA SER A 74 -12.95 -10.68 -5.75
C SER A 74 -12.40 -12.10 -5.84
N TRP A 75 -13.23 -13.09 -5.59
CA TRP A 75 -12.92 -14.52 -5.71
C TRP A 75 -13.60 -15.13 -6.93
#